data_AF-A0A954NRM5-F1
#
_entry.id   AF-A0A954NRM5-F1
#
_cell.length_a   1.000
_cell.length_b   1.000
_cell.length_c   1.000
_cell.angle_alpha   90.00
_cell.angle_beta   90.00
_cell.angle_gamma   90.00
#
_symmetry.space_group_name_H-M   'P 1'
#
loop_
_entity.id
_entity.type
_entity.pdbx_description
1 polymer ?
#
loop_
_entity_poly.entity_id
_entity_poly.type
_entity_poly.pdbx_seq_one_letter_code
_entity_poly.pdbx_strand_id
1 'polypeptide(L)'
;MNGKTIRLYLVNGSPTVILTAEIINWSGKIIVAPRAQLAELANREEDRRTGVYCLVGPDPESSLRDAVYFGEGDKILTRLTAHGKDESKDFWSRCAVVISKDQNITKSHGRFLECRLISLAN
;
A
#
# COMPACT_ATOMS: atom_id res chain seq x y z
N MET A 1 -14.09 -2.26 -25.05
CA MET A 1 -14.06 -1.62 -23.72
C MET A 1 -13.99 -2.71 -22.66
N ASN A 2 -12.85 -2.86 -21.97
CA ASN A 2 -12.75 -3.79 -20.83
C ASN A 2 -13.01 -3.02 -19.53
N GLY A 3 -14.29 -2.82 -19.21
CA GLY A 3 -14.67 -2.31 -17.90
C GLY A 3 -14.26 -3.30 -16.81
N LYS A 4 -13.73 -2.80 -15.70
CA LYS A 4 -13.47 -3.60 -14.49
C LYS A 4 -14.36 -3.09 -13.37
N THR A 5 -14.98 -4.02 -12.64
CA THR A 5 -15.75 -3.66 -11.44
C THR A 5 -14.80 -3.61 -10.25
N ILE A 6 -14.80 -2.49 -9.55
CA ILE A 6 -14.06 -2.27 -8.31
C ILE A 6 -15.07 -2.23 -7.18
N ARG A 7 -14.89 -3.09 -6.17
CA ARG A 7 -15.66 -3.08 -4.93
C ARG A 7 -14.83 -2.35 -3.89
N LEU A 8 -15.34 -1.20 -3.45
CA LEU A 8 -14.76 -0.42 -2.35
C LEU A 8 -15.49 -0.76 -1.05
N TYR A 9 -14.72 -0.90 0.03
CA TYR A 9 -15.25 -1.07 1.37
C TYR A 9 -14.60 -0.04 2.29
N LEU A 10 -15.45 0.86 2.80
CA LEU A 10 -15.07 1.91 3.74
C LEU A 10 -15.06 1.29 5.14
N VAL A 11 -13.89 1.05 5.71
CA VAL A 11 -13.78 0.29 6.97
C VAL A 11 -14.56 0.95 8.10
N ASN A 12 -14.52 2.28 8.18
CA ASN A 12 -15.21 3.07 9.21
C ASN A 12 -16.32 3.95 8.60
N GLY A 13 -16.85 3.60 7.42
CA GLY A 13 -17.88 4.39 6.72
C GLY A 13 -17.39 5.71 6.12
N SER A 14 -16.12 6.07 6.29
CA SER A 14 -15.49 7.25 5.69
C SER A 14 -14.42 6.87 4.65
N PRO A 15 -14.36 7.56 3.49
CA PRO A 15 -13.31 7.36 2.49
C PRO A 15 -11.96 7.98 2.87
N THR A 16 -11.89 8.80 3.93
CA THR A 16 -10.65 9.48 4.36
C THR A 16 -9.79 8.67 5.32
N VAL A 17 -10.30 7.52 5.76
CA VAL A 17 -9.73 6.65 6.80
C VAL A 17 -9.08 5.45 6.08
N ILE A 18 -9.38 4.23 6.52
CA ILE A 18 -8.93 3.01 5.87
C ILE A 18 -9.96 2.62 4.81
N LEU A 19 -9.49 2.52 3.58
CA LEU A 19 -10.23 2.05 2.42
C LEU A 19 -9.67 0.69 2.01
N THR A 20 -10.54 -0.27 1.75
CA THR A 20 -10.13 -1.49 1.04
C THR A 20 -10.80 -1.57 -0.32
N ALA A 21 -10.06 -2.04 -1.32
CA ALA A 21 -10.55 -2.18 -2.68
C ALA A 21 -10.25 -3.57 -3.21
N GLU A 22 -11.23 -4.12 -3.92
CA GLU A 22 -11.13 -5.41 -4.59
C GLU A 22 -11.59 -5.28 -6.03
N ILE A 23 -10.86 -5.90 -6.96
CA ILE A 23 -11.23 -5.93 -8.36
C ILE A 23 -11.81 -7.32 -8.66
N ILE A 24 -12.97 -7.38 -9.32
CA ILE A 24 -13.59 -8.66 -9.69
C ILE A 24 -12.65 -9.42 -10.65
N ASN A 25 -12.47 -10.71 -10.42
CA ASN A 25 -11.55 -11.61 -11.14
C ASN A 25 -10.06 -11.25 -10.96
N TRP A 26 -9.71 -10.61 -9.85
CA TRP A 26 -8.33 -10.38 -9.44
C TRP A 26 -8.10 -10.90 -8.01
N SER A 27 -6.99 -11.62 -7.81
CA SER A 27 -6.62 -12.22 -6.53
C SER A 27 -5.96 -11.22 -5.55
N GLY A 28 -5.79 -9.97 -5.99
CA GLY A 28 -5.27 -8.90 -5.15
C GLY A 28 -6.35 -8.23 -4.31
N LYS A 29 -5.93 -7.77 -3.13
CA LYS A 29 -6.68 -6.84 -2.28
C LYS A 29 -5.81 -5.62 -2.06
N ILE A 30 -6.42 -4.44 -2.20
CA ILE A 30 -5.76 -3.17 -1.96
C ILE A 30 -6.25 -2.62 -0.63
N ILE A 31 -5.35 -2.09 0.17
CA ILE A 31 -5.65 -1.36 1.40
C ILE A 31 -4.99 0.00 1.29
N VAL A 32 -5.74 1.07 1.51
CA VAL A 32 -5.24 2.44 1.51
C VAL A 32 -5.50 3.01 2.89
N ALA A 33 -4.48 3.58 3.51
CA ALA A 33 -4.59 4.17 4.84
C ALA A 33 -3.71 5.43 4.97
N PRO A 34 -4.15 6.45 5.71
CA PRO A 34 -3.31 7.56 6.10
C PRO A 34 -2.27 7.11 7.12
N ARG A 35 -1.11 7.78 7.16
CA ARG A 35 -0.03 7.50 8.13
C ARG A 35 -0.51 7.52 9.58
N ALA A 36 -1.41 8.44 9.90
CA ALA A 36 -2.00 8.57 11.24
C ALA A 36 -2.74 7.31 11.72
N GLN A 37 -3.19 6.45 10.80
CA GLN A 37 -3.95 5.23 11.11
C GLN A 37 -3.11 3.96 10.97
N LEU A 38 -1.79 4.07 10.88
CA LEU A 38 -0.91 2.91 10.79
C LEU A 38 -1.06 1.97 12.00
N ALA A 39 -1.36 2.50 13.19
CA ALA A 39 -1.64 1.70 14.37
C ALA A 39 -2.97 0.92 14.27
N GLU A 40 -3.99 1.49 13.63
CA GLU A 40 -5.26 0.82 13.39
C GLU A 40 -5.10 -0.28 12.33
N LEU A 41 -4.34 0.02 11.27
CA LEU A 41 -3.93 -0.95 10.27
C LEU A 41 -3.19 -2.13 10.92
N ALA A 42 -2.29 -1.86 11.88
CA ALA A 42 -1.51 -2.88 12.59
C ALA A 42 -2.32 -4.00 13.27
N ASN A 43 -3.58 -3.71 13.62
CA ASN A 43 -4.47 -4.67 14.28
C ASN A 43 -5.14 -5.64 13.33
N ARG A 44 -4.96 -5.48 12.01
CA ARG A 44 -5.60 -6.32 10.98
C ARG A 44 -4.71 -7.50 10.61
N GLU A 45 -5.33 -8.66 10.39
CA GLU A 45 -4.60 -9.87 9.98
C GLU A 45 -3.97 -9.77 8.60
N GLU A 46 -4.49 -8.88 7.78
CA GLU A 46 -4.14 -8.67 6.37
C GLU A 46 -2.71 -8.12 6.22
N ASP A 47 -2.21 -7.36 7.18
CA ASP A 47 -0.89 -6.70 7.11
C ASP A 47 0.27 -7.60 7.54
N ARG A 48 -0.03 -8.82 8.00
CA ARG A 48 0.96 -9.88 8.27
C ARG A 48 1.32 -10.69 7.02
N ARG A 49 0.76 -10.33 5.86
CA ARG A 49 0.93 -11.04 4.59
C ARG A 49 2.06 -10.44 3.75
N THR A 50 2.60 -11.27 2.87
CA THR A 50 3.53 -10.84 1.83
C THR A 50 2.82 -9.95 0.81
N GLY A 51 3.48 -8.88 0.39
CA GLY A 51 2.98 -8.03 -0.69
C GLY A 51 3.87 -6.82 -0.94
N VAL A 52 3.31 -5.88 -1.71
CA VAL A 52 3.98 -4.63 -2.09
C VAL A 52 3.18 -3.44 -1.59
N TYR A 53 3.85 -2.33 -1.38
CA TYR A 53 3.21 -1.09 -0.96
C TYR A 53 3.87 0.11 -1.63
N CYS A 54 3.12 1.20 -1.69
CA CYS A 54 3.66 2.52 -1.96
C CYS A 54 3.35 3.48 -0.83
N LEU A 55 4.31 4.34 -0.52
CA LEU A 55 4.17 5.48 0.36
C LEU A 55 4.08 6.72 -0.51
N VAL A 56 3.11 7.58 -0.26
CA VAL A 56 2.84 8.78 -1.04
C VAL A 56 2.70 9.96 -0.10
N GLY A 57 3.31 11.08 -0.47
CA GLY A 57 3.16 12.35 0.23
C GLY A 57 3.83 13.48 -0.54
N PRO A 58 3.76 14.71 -0.02
CA PRO A 58 4.40 15.86 -0.65
C PRO A 58 5.90 15.62 -0.81
N ASP A 59 6.45 15.98 -1.97
CA ASP A 59 7.89 15.93 -2.20
C ASP A 59 8.59 17.04 -1.38
N PRO A 60 9.55 16.68 -0.48
CA PRO A 60 10.31 17.65 0.30
C PRO A 60 11.06 18.68 -0.55
N GLU A 61 11.44 18.32 -1.78
CA GLU A 61 12.22 19.15 -2.69
C GLU A 61 11.32 19.92 -3.68
N SER A 62 10.05 19.53 -3.83
CA SER A 62 9.12 20.16 -4.78
C SER A 62 7.67 20.12 -4.31
N SER A 63 7.15 21.23 -3.80
CA SER A 63 5.75 21.34 -3.34
C SER A 63 4.68 21.15 -4.45
N LEU A 64 5.09 21.06 -5.71
CA LEU A 64 4.19 20.85 -6.87
C LEU A 64 4.03 19.37 -7.26
N ARG A 65 4.75 18.45 -6.60
CA ARG A 65 4.75 17.01 -6.92
C ARG A 65 4.65 16.18 -5.65
N ASP A 66 4.13 14.97 -5.81
CA ASP A 66 4.15 13.96 -4.75
C ASP A 66 5.41 13.10 -4.89
N ALA A 67 6.12 12.89 -3.79
CA ALA A 67 7.13 11.86 -3.68
C ALA A 67 6.44 10.50 -3.47
N VAL A 68 6.91 9.50 -4.23
CA VAL A 68 6.41 8.13 -4.14
C VAL A 68 7.57 7.19 -3.85
N TYR A 69 7.42 6.37 -2.81
CA TYR A 69 8.34 5.28 -2.48
C TYR A 69 7.64 3.95 -2.65
N PHE A 70 8.25 3.02 -3.37
CA PHE A 70 7.78 1.65 -3.50
C PHE A 70 8.62 0.72 -2.61
N GLY A 71 7.96 -0.28 -2.03
CA GLY A 71 8.62 -1.30 -1.23
C GLY A 71 7.87 -2.62 -1.24
N GLU A 72 8.59 -3.69 -0.90
CA GLU A 72 8.01 -5.00 -0.60
C GLU A 72 8.24 -5.40 0.86
N GLY A 73 7.41 -6.34 1.34
CA GLY A 73 7.71 -7.08 2.55
C GLY A 73 6.99 -8.42 2.63
N ASP A 74 7.65 -9.41 3.25
CA ASP A 74 7.03 -10.66 3.70
C ASP A 74 5.97 -10.40 4.80
N LYS A 75 6.17 -9.35 5.60
CA LYS A 75 5.20 -8.79 6.55
C LYS A 75 5.16 -7.28 6.35
N ILE A 76 4.18 -6.81 5.58
CA ILE A 76 4.09 -5.40 5.19
C ILE A 76 3.99 -4.50 6.42
N LEU A 77 3.25 -4.90 7.46
CA LEU A 77 3.11 -4.11 8.67
C LEU A 77 4.45 -3.75 9.32
N THR A 78 5.36 -4.72 9.40
CA THR A 78 6.68 -4.51 10.01
C THR A 78 7.48 -3.48 9.23
N ARG A 79 7.39 -3.50 7.90
CA ARG A 79 8.06 -2.54 7.02
C ARG A 79 7.44 -1.15 7.13
N LEU A 80 6.10 -1.05 7.09
CA LEU A 80 5.38 0.21 7.27
C LEU A 80 5.66 0.85 8.63
N THR A 81 5.67 0.06 9.70
CA THR A 81 5.98 0.55 11.06
C THR A 81 7.42 1.04 11.17
N ALA A 82 8.36 0.35 10.53
CA ALA A 82 9.74 0.80 10.46
C ALA A 82 9.85 2.15 9.72
N HIS A 83 9.19 2.29 8.56
CA HIS A 83 9.16 3.55 7.82
C HIS A 83 8.41 4.68 8.55
N GLY A 84 7.43 4.36 9.39
CA GLY A 84 6.75 5.36 10.22
C GLY A 84 7.67 6.00 11.27
N LYS A 85 8.76 5.32 11.65
CA LYS A 85 9.78 5.78 12.62
C LYS A 85 11.06 6.30 11.96
N ASP A 86 11.16 6.20 10.64
CA ASP A 86 12.33 6.57 9.85
C ASP A 86 12.19 8.02 9.40
N GLU A 87 13.02 8.91 9.94
CA GLU A 87 13.01 10.34 9.61
C GLU A 87 13.27 10.60 8.11
N SER A 88 14.04 9.74 7.44
CA SER A 88 14.26 9.86 5.99
C SER A 88 12.98 9.61 5.17
N LYS A 89 11.97 9.00 5.79
CA LYS A 89 10.66 8.72 5.22
C LYS A 89 9.57 9.52 5.93
N ASP A 90 9.87 10.71 6.45
CA ASP A 90 8.82 11.51 7.10
C ASP A 90 7.84 12.15 6.10
N PHE A 91 8.20 12.19 4.81
CA PHE A 91 7.42 12.84 3.75
C PHE A 91 6.03 12.22 3.51
N TRP A 92 5.85 10.92 3.76
CA TRP A 92 4.63 10.23 3.34
C TRP A 92 3.46 10.50 4.29
N SER A 93 2.30 10.75 3.69
CA SER A 93 1.04 11.02 4.40
C SER A 93 0.04 9.89 4.23
N ARG A 94 0.17 9.08 3.18
CA ARG A 94 -0.71 7.95 2.86
C ARG A 94 0.10 6.77 2.33
N CYS A 95 -0.37 5.56 2.61
CA CYS A 95 0.13 4.35 1.99
C CYS A 95 -0.97 3.63 1.21
N ALA A 96 -0.58 2.93 0.15
CA ALA A 96 -1.41 1.94 -0.51
C ALA A 96 -0.66 0.60 -0.52
N VAL A 97 -1.33 -0.44 -0.07
CA VAL A 97 -0.78 -1.78 0.13
C VAL A 97 -1.54 -2.73 -0.78
N VAL A 98 -0.80 -3.62 -1.46
CA VAL A 98 -1.36 -4.68 -2.29
C VAL A 98 -0.92 -6.02 -1.73
N ILE A 99 -1.89 -6.82 -1.29
CA ILE A 99 -1.70 -8.17 -0.76
C ILE A 99 -2.49 -9.19 -1.59
N SER A 100 -2.12 -10.46 -1.47
CA SER A 100 -2.92 -11.56 -2.01
C SER A 100 -4.05 -11.93 -1.04
N LYS A 101 -5.26 -12.13 -1.57
CA LYS A 101 -6.40 -12.69 -0.83
C LYS A 101 -6.11 -14.12 -0.37
N ASP A 102 -5.41 -14.88 -1.19
CA ASP A 102 -5.18 -16.32 -1.02
C ASP A 102 -3.74 -16.67 -0.64
N GLN A 103 -2.94 -15.68 -0.22
CA GLN A 103 -1.51 -15.83 0.13
C GLN A 103 -0.63 -16.36 -1.02
N ASN A 104 -1.05 -16.15 -2.28
CA ASN A 104 -0.34 -16.63 -3.47
C ASN A 104 0.82 -15.71 -3.93
N ILE A 105 1.06 -14.58 -3.24
CA ILE A 105 2.21 -13.71 -3.52
C ILE A 105 3.39 -14.22 -2.70
N THR A 106 4.39 -14.76 -3.39
CA THR A 106 5.68 -15.12 -2.80
C THR A 106 6.61 -13.90 -2.79
N LYS A 107 7.72 -14.01 -2.06
CA LYS A 107 8.77 -12.99 -2.06
C LYS A 107 9.29 -12.65 -3.46
N SER A 108 9.44 -13.66 -4.32
CA SER A 108 9.86 -13.46 -5.72
C SER A 108 8.83 -12.64 -6.51
N HIS A 109 7.54 -12.90 -6.30
CA HIS A 109 6.48 -12.09 -6.88
C HIS A 109 6.52 -10.65 -6.36
N GLY A 110 6.70 -10.46 -5.05
CA GLY A 110 6.83 -9.13 -4.43
C GLY A 110 7.98 -8.31 -5.04
N ARG A 111 9.17 -8.90 -5.15
CA ARG A 111 10.33 -8.23 -5.74
C ARG A 111 10.16 -7.92 -7.23
N PHE A 112 9.53 -8.82 -7.98
CA PHE A 112 9.19 -8.55 -9.38
C PHE A 112 8.21 -7.37 -9.49
N LEU A 113 7.16 -7.35 -8.66
CA LEU A 113 6.16 -6.28 -8.64
C LEU A 113 6.79 -4.93 -8.27
N GLU A 114 7.66 -4.89 -7.25
CA GLU A 114 8.41 -3.69 -6.87
C GLU A 114 9.24 -3.15 -8.03
N CYS A 115 10.06 -3.99 -8.67
CA CYS A 115 10.85 -3.59 -9.84
C CYS A 115 9.97 -3.04 -10.97
N ARG A 116 8.82 -3.68 -11.22
CA ARG A 116 7.87 -3.22 -12.25
C ARG A 116 7.21 -1.90 -11.90
N LEU A 117 6.86 -1.68 -10.64
CA LEU A 117 6.27 -0.42 -10.17
C LEU A 117 7.28 0.73 -10.29
N ILE A 118 8.53 0.52 -9.86
CA ILE A 118 9.60 1.51 -10.01
C ILE A 118 9.81 1.85 -11.49
N SER A 119 9.83 0.85 -12.37
CA SER A 119 9.98 1.06 -13.81
C SER A 119 8.81 1.80 -14.47
N LEU A 120 7.61 1.78 -13.89
CA LEU A 120 6.45 2.49 -14.42
C LEU A 120 6.34 3.92 -13.90
N ALA A 121 7.01 4.24 -12.79
CA ALA A 121 7.02 5.56 -12.19
C ALA A 121 8.12 6.48 -12.78
N ASN A 122 9.12 5.89 -13.44
CA ASN A 122 10.14 6.58 -14.23
C ASN A 122 9.69 6.78 -15.68
#